data_AF-A0A419DF53-F1
#
_entry.id   AF-A0A419DF53-F1
#
_cell.length_a   1.000
_cell.length_b   1.000
_cell.length_c   1.000
_cell.angle_alpha   90.00
_cell.angle_beta   90.00
_cell.angle_gamma   90.00
#
_symmetry.space_group_name_H-M   'P 1'
#
loop_
_entity.id
_entity.type
_entity.pdbx_description
1 polymer ?
#
loop_
_entity_poly.entity_id
_entity_poly.type
_entity_poly.pdbx_seq_one_letter_code
_entity_poly.pdbx_strand_id
1 'polypeptide(L)'
;MQFTLTSANGETGSITEMEKKSPLKGKPLRYVGQSLDERIHKLINEDGVPYIAVGVLMIYLMAHEWWRYFSNPPPTPIAITIIASIFVIYAAYKLYKIKKEVKSIRLGRDGERVVGQYLDGLREKGHRIFHDLIGGDGNFNLDHVIISRKGIYVIETKTYSKPASGQTKIWFDGEKLTI
;
A
#
# COMPACT_ATOMS: atom_id res chain seq x y z
N MET A 1 -30.06 9.95 19.08
CA MET A 1 -31.20 9.09 19.47
C MET A 1 -31.00 8.74 20.94
N GLN A 2 -31.63 9.48 21.86
CA GLN A 2 -31.53 9.23 23.30
C GLN A 2 -32.45 8.06 23.65
N PHE A 3 -31.89 6.97 24.17
CA PHE A 3 -32.65 5.87 24.73
C PHE A 3 -32.79 6.09 26.24
N THR A 4 -34.01 6.40 26.67
CA THR A 4 -34.36 6.52 28.09
C THR A 4 -34.89 5.16 28.56
N LEU A 5 -34.13 4.45 29.39
CA LEU A 5 -34.61 3.24 30.06
C LEU A 5 -35.09 3.61 31.46
N THR A 6 -36.39 3.46 31.71
CA THR A 6 -37.00 3.67 33.02
C THR A 6 -36.87 2.39 33.84
N SER A 7 -36.11 2.44 34.93
CA SER A 7 -36.07 1.38 35.95
C SER A 7 -37.41 1.33 36.70
N ALA A 8 -37.80 0.15 37.20
CA ALA A 8 -39.05 -0.09 37.93
C ALA A 8 -39.26 0.82 39.17
N ASN A 9 -38.24 1.55 39.59
CA ASN A 9 -38.27 2.47 40.74
C ASN A 9 -38.35 3.96 40.35
N GLY A 10 -38.56 4.29 39.07
CA GLY A 10 -38.87 5.67 38.63
C GLY A 10 -37.69 6.64 38.54
N GLU A 11 -36.45 6.20 38.71
CA GLU A 11 -35.27 7.06 38.56
C GLU A 11 -34.84 7.15 37.08
N THR A 12 -34.99 8.34 36.48
CA THR A 12 -34.47 8.69 35.15
C THR A 12 -33.03 9.17 35.26
N GLY A 13 -32.07 8.26 35.07
CA GLY A 13 -30.66 8.60 34.87
C GLY A 13 -30.35 8.82 33.39
N SER A 14 -29.77 9.97 33.02
CA SER A 14 -29.22 10.15 31.68
C SER A 14 -27.97 9.28 31.53
N ILE A 15 -27.99 8.30 30.62
CA ILE A 15 -26.77 7.60 30.21
C ILE A 15 -25.90 8.58 29.43
N THR A 16 -25.00 9.26 30.12
CA THR A 16 -23.88 9.95 29.48
C THR A 16 -23.13 8.90 28.69
N GLU A 17 -22.99 9.12 27.38
CA GLU A 17 -22.26 8.23 26.48
C GLU A 17 -20.81 8.15 26.99
N MET A 18 -20.51 7.08 27.76
CA MET A 18 -19.20 6.92 28.39
C MET A 18 -18.13 7.01 27.33
N GLU A 19 -17.15 7.89 27.55
CA GLU A 19 -16.01 8.10 26.67
C GLU A 19 -15.30 6.75 26.43
N LYS A 20 -15.48 6.19 25.23
CA LYS A 20 -14.99 4.85 24.90
C LYS A 20 -13.51 4.91 24.59
N LYS A 21 -12.68 4.40 25.50
CA LYS A 21 -11.24 4.20 25.26
C LYS A 21 -10.99 2.88 24.55
N SER A 22 -10.05 2.87 23.60
CA SER A 22 -9.63 1.63 22.93
C SER A 22 -9.13 0.60 23.97
N PRO A 23 -9.55 -0.68 23.85
CA PRO A 23 -9.08 -1.74 24.75
C PRO A 23 -7.61 -2.11 24.51
N LEU A 24 -7.02 -1.66 23.41
CA LEU A 24 -5.63 -1.97 23.04
C LEU A 24 -4.67 -1.01 23.73
N LYS A 25 -3.75 -1.56 24.53
CA LYS A 25 -2.75 -0.79 25.31
C LYS A 25 -1.55 -0.31 24.50
N GLY A 26 -1.44 -0.70 23.22
CA GLY A 26 -0.32 -0.33 22.35
C GLY A 26 -0.60 -0.69 20.89
N LYS A 27 0.26 -0.23 19.99
CA LYS A 27 0.18 -0.59 18.57
C LYS A 27 0.49 -2.09 18.39
N PRO A 28 -0.27 -2.81 17.57
CA PRO A 28 0.05 -4.19 17.21
C PRO A 28 1.45 -4.31 16.60
N LEU A 29 2.08 -5.47 16.77
CA LEU A 29 3.30 -5.78 16.05
C LEU A 29 3.01 -5.87 14.55
N ARG A 30 3.97 -5.39 13.75
CA ARG A 30 3.87 -5.45 12.29
C ARG A 30 4.06 -6.88 11.82
N TYR A 31 3.37 -7.22 10.74
CA TYR A 31 3.54 -8.50 10.06
C TYR A 31 4.60 -8.38 8.96
N VAL A 32 5.04 -9.54 8.45
CA VAL A 32 6.11 -9.59 7.45
C VAL A 32 5.73 -8.86 6.16
N GLY A 33 6.54 -7.89 5.76
CA GLY A 33 6.35 -7.11 4.54
C GLY A 33 5.24 -6.05 4.61
N GLN A 34 4.78 -5.67 5.80
CA GLN A 34 3.70 -4.70 5.97
C GLN A 34 4.04 -3.33 5.34
N SER A 35 5.29 -2.85 5.43
CA SER A 35 5.72 -1.57 4.83
C SER A 35 5.63 -1.60 3.30
N LEU A 36 5.93 -2.75 2.68
CA LEU A 36 5.78 -2.94 1.24
C LEU A 36 4.31 -3.00 0.83
N ASP A 37 3.44 -3.61 1.64
CA ASP A 37 1.99 -3.55 1.43
C ASP A 37 1.45 -2.12 1.53
N GLU A 38 1.86 -1.38 2.56
CA GLU A 38 1.53 0.05 2.71
C GLU A 38 2.02 0.85 1.51
N ARG A 39 3.22 0.57 1.00
CA ARG A 39 3.76 1.21 -0.22
C ARG A 39 2.96 0.85 -1.48
N ILE A 40 2.54 -0.40 -1.64
CA ILE A 40 1.66 -0.81 -2.75
C ILE A 40 0.31 -0.09 -2.65
N HIS A 41 -0.29 -0.03 -1.47
CA HIS A 41 -1.53 0.69 -1.25
C HIS A 41 -1.38 2.17 -1.56
N LYS A 42 -0.27 2.79 -1.13
CA LYS A 42 0.07 4.18 -1.46
C LYS A 42 0.14 4.40 -2.98
N LEU A 43 0.88 3.54 -3.69
CA LEU A 43 1.03 3.62 -5.15
C LEU A 43 -0.26 3.39 -5.93
N ILE A 44 -1.21 2.63 -5.38
CA ILE A 44 -2.49 2.36 -6.06
C ILE A 44 -3.53 3.44 -5.72
N ASN A 45 -3.57 3.90 -4.47
CA ASN A 45 -4.62 4.78 -3.96
C ASN A 45 -4.22 6.27 -3.98
N GLU A 46 -3.02 6.63 -3.54
CA GLU A 46 -2.58 8.03 -3.47
C GLU A 46 -2.06 8.53 -4.81
N ASP A 47 -1.50 7.63 -5.63
CA ASP A 47 -1.09 7.93 -7.00
C ASP A 47 -2.29 8.09 -7.97
N GLY A 48 -3.48 8.39 -7.40
CA GLY A 48 -4.81 8.52 -8.00
C GLY A 48 -4.98 9.68 -9.01
N VAL A 49 -3.88 10.24 -9.48
CA VAL A 49 -3.80 11.17 -10.62
C VAL A 49 -4.61 10.67 -11.84
N PRO A 50 -4.66 9.36 -12.19
CA PRO A 50 -5.52 8.89 -13.27
C PRO A 50 -7.02 9.10 -13.02
N TYR A 51 -7.49 8.91 -11.78
CA TYR A 51 -8.91 9.13 -11.45
C TYR A 51 -9.28 10.61 -11.51
N ILE A 52 -8.38 11.47 -11.03
CA ILE A 52 -8.54 12.93 -11.14
C ILE A 52 -8.53 13.34 -12.62
N ALA A 53 -7.61 12.82 -13.42
CA ALA A 53 -7.52 13.12 -14.85
C ALA A 53 -8.79 12.68 -15.62
N VAL A 54 -9.31 11.49 -15.34
CA VAL A 54 -10.58 11.01 -15.92
C VAL A 54 -11.76 11.86 -15.44
N GLY A 55 -11.81 12.23 -14.15
CA GLY A 55 -12.85 13.10 -13.61
C GLY A 55 -12.86 14.47 -14.27
N VAL A 56 -11.69 15.10 -14.43
CA VAL A 56 -11.54 16.37 -15.16
C VAL A 56 -11.95 16.23 -16.62
N LEU A 57 -11.56 15.13 -17.28
CA LEU A 57 -12.00 14.84 -18.66
C LEU A 57 -13.52 14.71 -18.76
N MET A 58 -14.17 13.99 -17.85
CA MET A 58 -15.63 13.84 -17.85
C MET A 58 -16.34 15.17 -17.61
N ILE A 59 -15.84 15.99 -16.70
CA ILE A 59 -16.36 17.35 -16.47
C ILE A 59 -16.18 18.22 -17.71
N TYR A 60 -15.02 18.14 -18.38
CA TYR A 60 -14.77 18.85 -19.63
C TYR A 60 -15.74 18.42 -20.74
N LEU A 61 -15.92 17.12 -20.95
CA LEU A 61 -16.86 16.59 -21.96
C LEU A 61 -18.30 16.99 -21.66
N MET A 62 -18.70 16.92 -20.39
CA MET A 62 -20.02 17.40 -19.94
C MET A 62 -20.20 18.89 -20.23
N ALA A 63 -19.26 19.74 -19.81
CA ALA A 63 -19.31 21.18 -20.03
C ALA A 63 -19.35 21.53 -21.53
N HIS A 64 -18.55 20.81 -22.33
CA HIS A 64 -18.54 20.95 -23.78
C HIS A 64 -19.89 20.61 -24.40
N GLU A 65 -20.55 19.54 -23.94
CA GLU A 65 -21.89 19.14 -24.43
C GLU A 65 -22.97 20.17 -24.06
N TRP A 66 -22.96 20.68 -22.83
CA TRP A 66 -23.87 21.76 -22.42
C TRP A 66 -23.65 23.04 -23.23
N TRP A 67 -22.39 23.40 -23.48
CA TRP A 67 -22.08 24.56 -24.34
C TRP A 67 -22.61 24.35 -25.76
N ARG A 68 -22.47 23.14 -26.32
CA ARG A 68 -23.03 22.79 -27.63
C ARG A 68 -24.56 22.90 -27.65
N TYR A 69 -25.23 22.45 -26.59
CA TYR A 69 -26.69 22.54 -26.46
C TYR A 69 -27.21 24.00 -26.54
N PHE A 70 -26.53 24.94 -25.87
CA PHE A 70 -26.94 26.35 -25.89
C PHE A 70 -26.51 27.12 -27.14
N SER A 71 -25.36 26.76 -27.73
CA SER A 71 -24.74 27.55 -28.80
C SER A 71 -25.01 27.01 -30.22
N ASN A 72 -25.59 25.80 -30.34
CA ASN A 72 -25.82 25.09 -31.62
C ASN A 72 -24.66 25.16 -32.63
N PRO A 73 -23.37 25.00 -32.24
CA PRO A 73 -22.28 24.98 -33.19
C PRO A 73 -22.29 23.66 -33.98
N PRO A 74 -21.70 23.63 -35.19
CA PRO A 74 -21.52 22.39 -35.92
C PRO A 74 -20.65 21.40 -35.11
N PRO A 75 -20.87 20.07 -35.27
CA PRO A 75 -20.08 19.07 -34.55
C PRO A 75 -18.58 19.17 -34.87
N THR A 76 -17.73 19.14 -33.84
CA THR A 76 -16.25 19.17 -33.95
C THR A 76 -15.61 17.87 -33.44
N PRO A 77 -15.91 16.71 -34.04
CA PRO A 77 -15.48 15.40 -33.51
C PRO A 77 -13.95 15.24 -33.46
N ILE A 78 -13.22 15.90 -34.37
CA ILE A 78 -11.76 15.79 -34.46
C ILE A 78 -11.08 16.37 -33.21
N ALA A 79 -11.47 17.57 -32.76
CA ALA A 79 -10.85 18.23 -31.61
C ALA A 79 -11.04 17.43 -30.31
N ILE A 80 -12.27 16.95 -30.09
CA ILE A 80 -12.62 16.11 -28.93
C ILE A 80 -11.84 14.79 -28.98
N THR A 81 -11.74 14.18 -30.16
CA THR A 81 -10.99 12.92 -30.34
C THR A 81 -9.51 13.10 -30.04
N ILE A 82 -8.88 14.21 -30.45
CA ILE A 82 -7.48 14.51 -30.15
C ILE A 82 -7.28 14.66 -28.64
N ILE A 83 -8.13 15.45 -27.97
CA ILE A 83 -8.04 15.67 -26.52
C ILE A 83 -8.22 14.34 -25.78
N ALA A 84 -9.28 13.59 -26.10
CA ALA A 84 -9.54 12.28 -25.50
C ALA A 84 -8.36 11.31 -25.71
N SER A 85 -7.76 11.30 -26.91
CA SER A 85 -6.61 10.46 -27.22
C SER A 85 -5.40 10.79 -26.34
N ILE A 86 -5.11 12.08 -26.11
CA ILE A 86 -4.01 12.51 -25.23
C ILE A 86 -4.24 11.99 -23.80
N PHE A 87 -5.46 12.14 -23.28
CA PHE A 87 -5.80 11.63 -21.94
C PHE A 87 -5.68 10.11 -21.85
N VAL A 88 -6.16 9.38 -22.86
CA VAL A 88 -6.06 7.92 -22.91
C VAL A 88 -4.60 7.47 -22.94
N ILE A 89 -3.76 8.10 -23.76
CA ILE A 89 -2.32 7.78 -23.85
C ILE A 89 -1.63 8.05 -22.50
N TYR A 90 -1.90 9.20 -21.87
CA TYR A 90 -1.35 9.54 -20.56
C TYR A 90 -1.78 8.54 -19.48
N ALA A 91 -3.07 8.20 -19.42
CA ALA A 91 -3.60 7.23 -18.48
C ALA A 91 -2.98 5.84 -18.70
N ALA A 92 -2.87 5.39 -19.94
CA ALA A 92 -2.24 4.12 -20.29
C ALA A 92 -0.76 4.07 -19.85
N TYR A 93 -0.01 5.15 -20.08
CA TYR A 93 1.38 5.28 -19.65
C TYR A 93 1.52 5.21 -18.11
N LYS A 94 0.73 5.98 -17.37
CA LYS A 94 0.77 5.98 -15.90
C LYS A 94 0.36 4.62 -15.33
N LEU A 95 -0.68 3.98 -15.88
CA LEU A 95 -1.10 2.62 -15.50
C LEU A 95 0.00 1.59 -15.75
N TYR A 96 0.69 1.66 -16.89
CA TYR A 96 1.82 0.78 -17.18
C TYR A 96 2.96 0.96 -16.17
N LYS A 97 3.30 2.20 -15.84
CA LYS A 97 4.34 2.51 -14.84
C LYS A 97 3.99 1.95 -13.45
N ILE A 98 2.77 2.21 -12.97
CA ILE A 98 2.29 1.69 -11.67
C ILE A 98 2.31 0.16 -11.66
N LYS A 99 1.79 -0.49 -12.72
CA LYS A 99 1.80 -1.96 -12.82
C LYS A 99 3.21 -2.54 -12.73
N LYS A 100 4.18 -1.91 -13.41
CA LYS A 100 5.59 -2.34 -13.37
C LYS A 100 6.19 -2.18 -11.97
N GLU A 101 5.96 -1.05 -11.30
CA GLU A 101 6.47 -0.80 -9.96
C GLU A 101 5.83 -1.72 -8.90
N VAL A 102 4.51 -1.88 -8.92
CA VAL A 102 3.77 -2.79 -8.03
C VAL A 102 4.25 -4.22 -8.20
N LYS A 103 4.52 -4.68 -9.43
CA LYS A 103 5.08 -6.02 -9.66
C LYS A 103 6.44 -6.19 -8.98
N SER A 104 7.32 -5.20 -9.08
CA SER A 104 8.63 -5.23 -8.43
C SER A 104 8.53 -5.26 -6.90
N ILE A 105 7.64 -4.45 -6.33
CA ILE A 105 7.46 -4.39 -4.87
C ILE A 105 6.85 -5.69 -4.34
N ARG A 106 5.86 -6.24 -5.04
CA ARG A 106 5.26 -7.54 -4.69
C ARG A 106 6.30 -8.66 -4.67
N LEU A 107 7.21 -8.69 -5.64
CA LEU A 107 8.29 -9.67 -5.65
C LEU A 107 9.18 -9.55 -4.40
N GLY A 108 9.57 -8.33 -4.02
CA GLY A 108 10.32 -8.07 -2.78
C GLY A 108 9.58 -8.59 -1.55
N ARG A 109 8.33 -8.16 -1.39
CA ARG A 109 7.43 -8.53 -0.28
C ARG A 109 7.21 -10.03 -0.17
N ASP A 110 6.99 -10.71 -1.29
CA ASP A 110 6.74 -12.14 -1.27
C ASP A 110 8.01 -12.91 -0.86
N GLY A 111 9.20 -12.42 -1.25
CA GLY A 111 10.46 -12.95 -0.75
C GLY A 111 10.69 -12.71 0.73
N GLU A 112 10.42 -11.49 1.24
CA GLU A 112 10.44 -11.20 2.68
C GLU A 112 9.49 -12.12 3.46
N ARG A 113 8.28 -12.35 2.95
CA ARG A 113 7.29 -13.25 3.58
C ARG A 113 7.79 -14.68 3.65
N VAL A 114 8.38 -15.20 2.58
CA VAL A 114 8.96 -16.55 2.57
C VAL A 114 10.09 -16.67 3.59
N VAL A 115 11.01 -15.70 3.63
CA VAL A 115 12.09 -15.68 4.63
C VAL A 115 11.51 -15.60 6.04
N GLY A 116 10.57 -14.68 6.28
CA GLY A 116 9.89 -14.53 7.57
C GLY A 116 9.23 -15.83 8.06
N GLN A 117 8.58 -16.59 7.17
CA GLN A 117 8.00 -17.89 7.50
C GLN A 117 9.06 -18.90 7.98
N TYR A 118 10.23 -18.96 7.32
CA TYR A 118 11.32 -19.82 7.78
C TYR A 118 11.89 -19.37 9.12
N LEU A 119 12.01 -18.06 9.32
CA LEU A 119 12.49 -17.51 10.57
C LEU A 119 11.51 -17.81 11.70
N ASP A 120 10.20 -17.71 11.46
CA ASP A 120 9.18 -17.97 12.48
C ASP A 120 9.25 -19.37 13.08
N GLY A 121 9.77 -20.37 12.35
CA GLY A 121 10.06 -21.70 12.91
C GLY A 121 11.11 -21.67 14.04
N LEU A 122 11.96 -20.65 14.11
CA LEU A 122 12.92 -20.46 15.21
C LEU A 122 12.26 -19.99 16.51
N ARG A 123 11.00 -19.52 16.46
CA ARG A 123 10.25 -19.17 17.69
C ARG A 123 10.08 -20.37 18.61
N GLU A 124 9.93 -21.58 18.05
CA GLU A 124 9.85 -22.85 18.79
C GLU A 124 11.11 -23.13 19.62
N LYS A 125 12.26 -22.58 19.19
CA LYS A 125 13.54 -22.68 19.91
C LYS A 125 13.71 -21.59 20.98
N GLY A 126 12.64 -20.87 21.31
CA GLY A 126 12.62 -19.79 22.29
C GLY A 126 13.23 -18.48 21.79
N HIS A 127 13.37 -18.30 20.47
CA HIS A 127 13.83 -17.03 19.89
C HIS A 127 12.65 -16.07 19.73
N ARG A 128 12.89 -14.77 19.96
CA ARG A 128 11.89 -13.73 19.68
C ARG A 128 12.20 -13.12 18.33
N ILE A 129 11.18 -13.00 17.48
CA ILE A 129 11.35 -12.55 16.10
C ILE A 129 10.41 -11.40 15.86
N PHE A 130 10.97 -10.35 15.29
CA PHE A 130 10.25 -9.15 14.89
C PHE A 130 10.46 -8.96 13.40
N HIS A 131 9.40 -8.57 12.70
CA HIS A 131 9.43 -8.33 11.27
C HIS A 131 9.01 -6.89 11.00
N ASP A 132 9.55 -6.33 9.91
CA ASP A 132 9.20 -5.01 9.41
C ASP A 132 9.30 -3.91 10.49
N LEU A 133 10.45 -3.86 11.16
CA LEU A 133 10.69 -2.91 12.25
C LEU A 133 11.07 -1.54 11.70
N ILE A 134 10.15 -0.59 11.86
CA ILE A 134 10.37 0.81 11.53
C ILE A 134 11.00 1.52 12.72
N GLY A 135 12.15 2.16 12.52
CA GLY A 135 12.88 2.92 13.55
C GLY A 135 13.21 4.34 13.12
N GLY A 136 13.68 5.15 14.07
CA GLY A 136 14.14 6.53 13.84
C GLY A 136 13.08 7.42 13.22
N ASP A 137 11.90 7.50 13.84
CA ASP A 137 10.74 8.28 13.37
C ASP A 137 10.24 7.91 11.95
N GLY A 138 10.61 6.74 11.43
CA GLY A 138 10.23 6.30 10.08
C GLY A 138 11.39 6.28 9.07
N ASN A 139 12.61 6.62 9.48
CA ASN A 139 13.73 6.80 8.56
C ASN A 139 14.43 5.50 8.14
N PHE A 140 14.28 4.41 8.90
CA PHE A 140 14.84 3.12 8.50
C PHE A 140 13.87 1.98 8.78
N ASN A 141 13.94 0.94 7.94
CA ASN A 141 13.21 -0.30 8.09
C ASN A 141 14.22 -1.44 8.24
N LEU A 142 13.94 -2.38 9.14
CA LEU A 142 14.65 -3.65 9.27
C LEU A 142 13.69 -4.77 8.95
N ASP A 143 14.00 -5.57 7.92
CA ASP A 143 13.10 -6.62 7.45
C ASP A 143 12.80 -7.64 8.56
N HIS A 144 13.85 -8.17 9.21
CA HIS A 144 13.71 -9.09 10.34
C HIS A 144 14.77 -8.89 11.43
N VAL A 145 14.36 -8.99 12.69
CA VAL A 145 15.24 -8.98 13.86
C VAL A 145 14.97 -10.18 14.74
N ILE A 146 16.02 -10.95 15.03
CA ILE A 146 15.98 -12.13 15.89
C ILE A 146 16.71 -11.83 17.18
N ILE A 147 16.03 -12.00 18.31
CA ILE A 147 16.61 -11.92 19.64
C ILE A 147 16.73 -13.34 20.19
N SER A 148 17.96 -13.74 20.46
CA SER A 148 18.31 -15.05 21.03
C SER A 148 19.21 -14.89 22.25
N ARG A 149 19.46 -15.98 22.97
CA ARG A 149 20.44 -16.00 24.07
C ARG A 149 21.88 -15.73 23.60
N LYS A 150 22.16 -15.90 22.31
CA LYS A 150 23.51 -15.72 21.71
C LYS A 150 23.74 -14.31 21.18
N GLY A 151 22.69 -13.50 21.07
CA GLY A 151 22.78 -12.15 20.50
C GLY A 151 21.54 -11.74 19.72
N ILE A 152 21.64 -10.56 19.13
CA ILE A 152 20.64 -9.93 18.26
C ILE A 152 21.16 -10.01 16.82
N TYR A 153 20.33 -10.52 15.93
CA TYR A 153 20.64 -10.66 14.51
C TYR A 153 19.65 -9.85 13.69
N VAL A 154 20.16 -9.07 12.75
CA VAL A 154 19.36 -8.35 11.75
C VAL A 154 19.51 -9.09 10.43
N ILE A 155 18.39 -9.44 9.81
CA ILE A 155 18.35 -10.14 8.53
C ILE A 155 17.62 -9.24 7.55
N GLU A 156 18.34 -8.85 6.51
CA GLU A 156 17.83 -8.11 5.36
C GLU A 156 17.56 -9.08 4.22
N THR A 157 16.42 -8.94 3.54
CA THR A 157 16.02 -9.79 2.42
C THR A 157 16.13 -9.02 1.10
N LYS A 158 16.83 -9.60 0.12
CA LYS A 158 16.87 -9.09 -1.25
C LYS A 158 16.37 -10.16 -2.21
N THR A 159 15.28 -9.85 -2.91
CA THR A 159 14.63 -10.77 -3.84
C THR A 159 14.88 -10.32 -5.27
N TYR A 160 15.41 -11.23 -6.10
CA TYR A 160 15.71 -10.96 -7.50
C TYR A 160 15.02 -11.95 -8.44
N SER A 161 14.60 -11.45 -9.61
CA SER A 161 14.08 -12.32 -10.66
C SER A 161 15.21 -13.09 -11.33
N LYS A 162 15.01 -14.38 -11.57
CA LYS A 162 15.96 -15.21 -12.33
C LYS A 162 15.70 -15.08 -13.83
N PRO A 163 16.74 -15.19 -14.68
CA PRO A 163 16.55 -15.30 -16.13
C PRO A 163 15.72 -16.54 -16.48
N ALA A 164 14.95 -16.46 -17.57
CA ALA A 164 14.04 -17.53 -17.99
C ALA A 164 14.77 -18.84 -18.39
N SER A 165 16.05 -18.74 -18.75
CA SER A 165 16.90 -19.87 -19.11
C SER A 165 18.36 -19.58 -18.73
N GLY A 166 19.13 -20.64 -18.47
CA GLY A 166 20.55 -20.54 -18.09
C GLY A 166 20.79 -20.69 -16.58
N GLN A 167 22.07 -20.69 -16.17
CA GLN A 167 22.45 -20.75 -14.76
C GLN A 167 22.40 -19.35 -14.13
N THR A 168 21.81 -19.26 -12.94
CA THR A 168 21.88 -18.05 -12.11
C THR A 168 23.07 -18.17 -11.16
N LYS A 169 24.08 -17.29 -11.30
CA LYS A 169 25.23 -17.21 -10.38
C LYS A 169 25.15 -15.91 -9.61
N ILE A 170 25.11 -16.01 -8.28
CA ILE A 170 25.08 -14.84 -7.41
C ILE A 170 26.52 -14.57 -6.96
N TRP A 171 27.02 -13.37 -7.23
CA TRP A 171 28.32 -12.89 -6.79
C TRP A 171 28.13 -11.82 -5.72
N PHE A 172 28.88 -11.92 -4.62
CA PHE A 172 28.92 -10.93 -3.56
C PHE A 172 30.36 -10.48 -3.36
N ASP A 173 30.63 -9.20 -3.55
CA ASP A 173 31.97 -8.59 -3.42
C ASP A 173 32.23 -7.99 -2.02
N GLY A 174 31.28 -8.13 -1.08
CA GLY A 174 31.31 -7.49 0.24
C GLY A 174 30.43 -6.24 0.33
N GLU A 175 30.05 -5.63 -0.79
CA GLU A 175 29.23 -4.42 -0.85
C GLU A 175 27.95 -4.59 -1.69
N LYS A 176 28.02 -5.36 -2.78
CA LYS A 176 26.97 -5.49 -3.78
C LYS A 176 26.75 -6.94 -4.21
N LEU A 177 25.48 -7.24 -4.51
CA LEU A 177 25.06 -8.49 -5.13
C LEU A 177 24.94 -8.29 -6.64
N THR A 178 25.62 -9.13 -7.42
CA THR A 178 25.48 -9.21 -8.88
C THR A 178 24.95 -10.59 -9.27
N ILE A 179 24.00 -10.63 -10.21
CA ILE A 179 23.31 -11.84 -10.68
C ILE A 179 23.57 -12.04 -12.17
#